data_AF-A0A348YA27-F1
#
_entry.id   AF-A0A348YA27-F1
#
_cell.length_a   1.000
_cell.length_b   1.000
_cell.length_c   1.000
_cell.angle_alpha   90.00
_cell.angle_beta   90.00
_cell.angle_gamma   90.00
#
_symmetry.space_group_name_H-M   'P 1'
#
loop_
_entity.id
_entity.type
_entity.pdbx_description
1 polymer ?
#
loop_
_entity_poly.entity_id
_entity_poly.type
_entity_poly.pdbx_seq_one_letter_code
_entity_poly.pdbx_strand_id
1 'polypeptide(L)' 'MSGTLSSHILDTHLGKPAADIAVTLHRVSASGEPSLLANGVTNADGRVTPDSWAFNPEIDIAEYHLDVGRYTLTFDT' A
#
# COMPACT_ATOMS: atom_id res chain seq x y z
N MET A 1 -17.23 8.72 0.98
CA MET A 1 -17.01 7.91 -0.23
C MET A 1 -15.64 7.29 -0.06
N SER A 2 -15.56 5.97 0.11
CA SER A 2 -14.28 5.28 0.32
C SER A 2 -13.56 5.11 -1.01
N GLY A 3 -12.27 5.43 -1.05
CA GLY A 3 -11.41 5.13 -2.18
C GLY A 3 -10.85 3.71 -2.12
N THR A 4 -10.29 3.24 -3.23
CA THR A 4 -9.40 2.08 -3.28
C THR A 4 -7.99 2.55 -3.67
N LEU A 5 -6.97 1.82 -3.23
CA LEU A 5 -5.57 2.13 -3.55
C LEU A 5 -4.92 0.90 -4.20
N SER A 6 -4.11 1.13 -5.22
CA SER A 6 -3.27 0.10 -5.83
C SER A 6 -1.88 0.69 -6.13
N SER A 7 -0.90 -0.19 -6.31
CA SER A 7 0.45 0.20 -6.76
C SER A 7 0.89 -0.66 -7.95
N HIS A 8 1.85 -0.16 -8.73
CA HIS A 8 2.51 -0.87 -9.82
C HIS A 8 3.97 -0.42 -9.91
N ILE A 9 4.89 -1.38 -9.80
CA ILE A 9 6.34 -1.16 -9.83
C ILE A 9 6.91 -1.81 -11.09
N LEU A 10 7.68 -1.02 -11.85
CA LEU A 10 8.37 -1.46 -13.06
C LEU A 10 9.88 -1.38 -12.84
N ASP A 11 10.59 -2.47 -13.11
CA ASP A 11 12.04 -2.47 -13.27
C ASP A 11 12.37 -1.94 -14.67
N THR A 12 12.88 -0.71 -14.73
CA THR A 12 13.22 -0.04 -15.99
C THR A 12 14.55 -0.49 -16.57
N HIS A 13 15.40 -1.16 -15.79
CA HIS A 13 16.65 -1.73 -16.29
C HIS A 13 16.38 -3.01 -17.10
N LEU A 14 15.50 -3.88 -16.60
CA LEU A 14 15.12 -5.12 -17.27
C LEU A 14 13.88 -4.99 -18.16
N GLY A 15 13.16 -3.87 -18.07
CA GLY A 15 11.97 -3.60 -18.87
C GLY A 15 10.79 -4.52 -18.51
N LYS A 16 10.67 -4.95 -17.25
CA LYS A 16 9.65 -5.90 -16.78
C LYS A 16 9.07 -5.49 -15.42
N PRO A 17 7.87 -5.95 -15.05
CA PRO A 17 7.31 -5.68 -13.72
C PRO A 17 8.22 -6.21 -12.60
N ALA A 18 8.29 -5.46 -11.50
CA ALA A 18 9.05 -5.86 -10.31
C ALA A 18 8.13 -6.63 -9.36
N ALA A 19 8.15 -7.96 -9.48
CA ALA A 19 7.42 -8.87 -8.60
C ALA A 19 8.15 -9.06 -7.26
N ASP A 20 7.42 -9.53 -6.25
CA ASP A 20 7.91 -9.90 -4.91
C ASP A 20 8.53 -8.75 -4.10
N ILE A 21 8.15 -7.50 -4.42
CA ILE A 21 8.57 -6.30 -3.67
C ILE A 21 7.60 -6.07 -2.51
N ALA A 22 8.13 -5.98 -1.29
CA ALA A 22 7.33 -5.65 -0.12
C ALA A 22 6.91 -4.18 -0.15
N VAL A 23 5.64 -3.93 0.16
CA VAL A 23 5.02 -2.60 0.16
C VAL A 23 4.31 -2.38 1.49
N THR A 24 4.57 -1.24 2.12
CA THR A 24 3.89 -0.86 3.37
C THR A 24 3.08 0.41 3.18
N LEU A 25 1.81 0.38 3.58
CA LEU A 25 0.90 1.52 3.56
C LEU A 25 0.72 2.08 4.97
N HIS A 26 1.02 3.37 5.11
CA HIS A 26 0.77 4.14 6.32
C HIS A 26 -0.23 5.26 6.09
N ARG A 27 -1.05 5.57 7.10
CA ARG A 27 -1.80 6.82 7.19
C ARG A 27 -0.97 7.83 7.96
N VAL A 28 -0.93 9.07 7.50
CA VAL A 28 -0.21 10.14 8.20
C VAL A 28 -1.22 11.05 8.88
N SER A 29 -1.19 11.07 10.22
CA SER A 29 -2.09 11.92 11.01
C SER A 29 -1.78 13.42 10.82
N ALA A 30 -2.66 14.28 11.33
CA ALA A 30 -2.44 15.73 11.33
C ALA A 30 -1.17 16.13 12.11
N SER A 31 -0.76 15.33 13.09
CA SER A 31 0.50 15.53 13.85
C SER A 31 1.75 15.19 13.05
N GLY A 32 1.62 14.51 11.91
CA GLY A 32 2.74 14.04 11.09
C GLY A 32 3.17 12.61 11.39
N GLU A 33 2.72 12.03 12.50
CA GLU A 33 3.05 10.64 12.86
C GLU A 33 2.36 9.64 11.92
N PRO A 34 3.12 8.71 11.30
CA PRO A 34 2.57 7.65 10.46
C PRO A 34 2.05 6.47 11.31
N SER A 35 0.87 5.95 10.96
CA SER A 35 0.31 4.71 11.51
C SER A 35 0.22 3.64 10.43
N LEU A 36 0.64 2.41 10.75
CA LEU A 36 0.57 1.28 9.83
C LEU A 36 -0.89 0.91 9.55
N LEU A 37 -1.28 0.90 8.27
CA LEU A 37 -2.60 0.45 7.84
C LEU A 37 -2.58 -0.93 7.24
N ALA A 38 -1.67 -1.18 6.30
CA ALA A 38 -1.64 -2.44 5.55
C ALA A 38 -0.26 -2.76 5.01
N ASN A 39 -0.04 -4.05 4.76
CA ASN A 39 1.10 -4.56 4.02
C ASN A 39 0.64 -5.13 2.68
N GLY A 40 1.56 -5.22 1.72
CA GLY A 40 1.34 -5.85 0.42
C GLY A 40 2.64 -6.37 -0.16
N VAL A 41 2.54 -7.25 -1.15
CA VAL A 41 3.67 -7.73 -1.94
C VAL A 41 3.27 -7.64 -3.41
N THR A 42 4.14 -7.11 -4.26
CA THR A 42 3.83 -7.01 -5.69
C THR A 42 3.70 -8.39 -6.32
N ASN A 43 2.64 -8.60 -7.09
CA ASN A 43 2.42 -9.84 -7.83
C ASN A 43 3.32 -9.94 -9.09
N ALA A 44 3.11 -10.97 -9.92
CA ALA A 44 3.88 -11.18 -11.16
C ALA A 44 3.74 -10.03 -12.18
N ASP A 45 2.68 -9.21 -12.09
CA ASP A 45 2.48 -7.98 -12.88
C ASP A 45 3.04 -6.74 -12.14
N GLY A 46 3.84 -6.93 -11.09
CA GLY A 46 4.46 -5.84 -10.32
C GLY A 46 3.47 -5.02 -9.50
N ARG A 47 2.27 -5.53 -9.23
CA ARG A 47 1.19 -4.78 -8.57
C ARG A 47 0.84 -5.27 -7.18
N VAL A 48 0.47 -4.32 -6.32
CA VAL A 48 -0.44 -4.60 -5.20
C VAL A 48 -1.83 -4.13 -5.63
N THR A 49 -2.74 -5.07 -5.85
CA THR A 49 -4.13 -4.77 -6.23
C THR A 49 -4.93 -4.33 -4.99
N PRO A 50 -6.05 -3.62 -5.15
CA PRO A 50 -6.83 -3.13 -4.00
C PRO A 50 -7.30 -4.21 -3.02
N ASP A 51 -7.51 -5.42 -3.50
CA ASP A 51 -7.94 -6.60 -2.74
C ASP A 51 -6.76 -7.39 -2.15
N SER A 52 -5.53 -7.10 -2.54
CA SER A 52 -4.33 -7.79 -2.05
C SER A 52 -3.69 -7.11 -0.83
N TRP A 53 -4.24 -6.00 -0.35
CA TRP A 53 -3.75 -5.35 0.88
C TRP A 53 -4.09 -6.20 2.10
N ALA A 54 -3.06 -6.59 2.84
CA ALA A 54 -3.18 -7.20 4.16
C ALA A 54 -3.26 -6.11 5.22
N PHE A 55 -4.48 -5.67 5.54
CA PHE A 55 -4.72 -4.68 6.59
C PHE A 55 -4.29 -5.18 7.96
N ASN A 56 -3.73 -4.28 8.76
CA ASN A 56 -3.37 -4.56 10.14
C ASN A 56 -4.65 -4.93 10.92
N PRO A 57 -4.73 -6.12 11.55
CA PRO A 57 -5.93 -6.52 12.29
C PRO A 57 -6.15 -5.71 13.58
N GLU A 58 -5.15 -4.95 14.04
CA GLU A 58 -5.23 -4.16 15.27
C GLU A 58 -5.90 -2.78 15.09
N ILE A 59 -6.11 -2.34 13.84
CA ILE A 59 -6.81 -1.06 13.57
C ILE A 59 -8.33 -1.26 13.50
N ASP A 60 -9.08 -0.17 13.64
CA ASP A 60 -10.53 -0.19 13.45
C ASP A 60 -10.87 -0.63 12.01
N ILE A 61 -11.86 -1.52 11.85
CA ILE A 61 -12.36 -1.96 10.54
C ILE A 61 -12.85 -0.79 9.68
N ALA A 62 -13.26 0.33 10.30
CA ALA A 62 -13.54 1.56 9.58
C ALA A 62 -12.33 2.06 8.77
N GLU A 63 -11.11 1.84 9.25
CA GLU A 63 -9.86 2.23 8.56
C GLU A 63 -9.48 1.32 7.39
N TYR A 64 -10.20 0.21 7.19
CA TYR A 64 -10.04 -0.60 5.96
C TYR A 64 -10.57 0.18 4.75
N HIS A 65 -11.45 1.16 5.01
CA HIS A 65 -11.91 2.13 4.03
C HIS A 65 -10.94 3.32 4.03
N LEU A 66 -10.36 3.60 2.87
CA LEU A 66 -9.43 4.73 2.72
C LEU A 66 -10.21 6.04 2.62
N ASP A 67 -10.28 6.75 3.75
CA ASP A 67 -10.80 8.10 3.83
C ASP A 67 -9.88 9.13 3.16
N VAL A 68 -10.41 10.31 2.84
CA VAL A 68 -9.59 11.42 2.34
C VAL A 68 -8.54 11.78 3.39
N GLY A 69 -7.28 11.87 2.96
CA GLY A 69 -6.18 12.16 3.86
C GLY A 69 -4.82 11.95 3.20
N ARG A 70 -3.78 12.03 4.03
CA ARG A 70 -2.40 11.80 3.61
C ARG A 70 -2.00 10.37 3.94
N TYR A 71 -1.40 9.72 2.96
CA TYR A 71 -0.89 8.36 3.06
C TYR A 71 0.54 8.32 2.54
N THR A 72 1.32 7.36 3.03
CA THR A 72 2.68 7.10 2.56
C THR A 72 2.79 5.62 2.20
N LEU A 73 3.41 5.36 1.05
CA LEU A 73 3.80 4.03 0.61
C LEU A 73 5.31 3.92 0.69
N THR A 74 5.81 2.86 1.31
CA THR A 74 7.22 2.49 1.31
C THR A 74 7.39 1.21 0.50
N PHE A 75 8.36 1.19 -0.40
CA PHE A 75 8.72 0.06 -1.24
C PHE A 75 10.11 -0.45 -0.81
N ASP A 76 10.22 -1.73 -0.49
CA ASP A 76 11.49 -2.37 -0.13
C ASP A 76 12.07 -3.09 -1.35
N THR A 77 12.87 -2.36 -2.13
CA THR A 77 13.41 -2.75 -3.45
C THR A 77 14.88 -3.10 -3.41
#